data_AF-A0A5C7YYC0-F1
#
_entry.id   AF-A0A5C7YYC0-F1
#
_cell.length_a   1.000
_cell.length_b   1.000
_cell.length_c   1.000
_cell.angle_alpha   90.00
_cell.angle_beta   90.00
_cell.angle_gamma   90.00
#
_symmetry.space_group_name_H-M   'P 1'
#
loop_
_entity.id
_entity.type
_entity.pdbx_description
1 polymer ?
#
loop_
_entity_poly.entity_id
_entity_poly.type
_entity_poly.pdbx_seq_one_letter_code
_entity_poly.pdbx_strand_id
1 'polypeptide(L)' 'MKKILFTNWHLMRWIRLILSITIATHSIKTEQYFFLFFAFFFLIQALFDTGCGSRGCSITPNETPNEK' A
#
# COMPACT_ATOMS: atom_id res chain seq x y z
N MET A 1 -4.86 -19.28 10.53
CA MET A 1 -4.34 -18.27 9.58
C MET A 1 -4.84 -16.85 9.94
N LYS A 2 -4.73 -16.42 11.21
CA LYS A 2 -5.15 -15.07 11.66
C LYS A 2 -3.98 -14.13 11.91
N LYS A 3 -2.74 -14.64 11.80
CA LYS A 3 -1.52 -13.89 12.13
C LYS A 3 -1.04 -12.97 11.02
N ILE A 4 -1.39 -13.23 9.74
CA ILE A 4 -0.96 -12.38 8.62
C ILE A 4 -1.60 -10.97 8.69
N LEU A 5 -2.84 -10.88 9.20
CA LEU A 5 -3.54 -9.59 9.34
C LEU A 5 -2.98 -8.72 10.47
N PHE A 6 -2.27 -9.31 11.45
CA PHE A 6 -1.80 -8.63 12.67
C PHE A 6 -0.28 -8.74 12.91
N THR A 7 0.47 -9.41 12.05
CA THR A 7 1.93 -9.55 12.12
C THR A 7 2.52 -8.98 10.84
N ASN A 8 3.41 -8.00 10.95
CA ASN A 8 3.92 -7.13 9.87
C ASN A 8 2.98 -6.02 9.39
N TRP A 9 2.42 -5.23 10.32
CA TRP A 9 1.87 -3.92 9.96
C TRP A 9 3.02 -2.95 9.64
N HIS A 10 3.46 -2.96 8.39
CA HIS A 10 4.46 -2.02 7.88
C HIS A 10 3.91 -0.60 7.95
N LEU A 11 4.74 0.32 8.46
CA LEU A 11 4.44 1.75 8.60
C LEU A 11 3.88 2.37 7.30
N MET A 12 4.30 1.84 6.14
CA MET A 12 3.81 2.25 4.82
C MET A 12 2.30 2.03 4.60
N ARG A 13 1.71 1.00 5.20
CA ARG A 13 0.27 0.71 5.10
C ARG A 13 -0.55 1.77 5.85
N TRP A 14 -0.07 2.19 7.01
CA TRP A 14 -0.67 3.28 7.79
C TRP A 14 -0.59 4.62 7.07
N ILE A 15 0.56 4.94 6.45
CA ILE A 15 0.70 6.17 5.66
C ILE A 15 -0.34 6.20 4.53
N ARG A 16 -0.50 5.10 3.78
CA ARG A 16 -1.50 5.03 2.70
C ARG A 16 -2.94 5.15 3.21
N LEU A 17 -3.27 4.54 4.35
CA LEU A 17 -4.60 4.70 4.97
C LEU A 17 -4.88 6.14 5.37
N ILE A 18 -3.94 6.80 6.05
CA ILE A 18 -4.08 8.20 6.47
C ILE A 18 -4.22 9.09 5.23
N LEU A 19 -3.40 8.88 4.21
CA LEU A 19 -3.47 9.63 2.95
C LEU A 19 -4.86 9.50 2.31
N SER A 20 -5.37 8.27 2.17
CA SER A 20 -6.70 8.02 1.60
C SER A 20 -7.81 8.73 2.38
N ILE A 21 -7.79 8.65 3.72
CA ILE A 21 -8.79 9.32 4.58
C ILE A 21 -8.71 10.84 4.43
N THR A 22 -7.51 11.40 4.33
CA THR A 22 -7.31 12.85 4.20
C THR A 22 -7.84 13.35 2.85
N ILE A 23 -7.60 12.59 1.76
CA ILE A 23 -8.14 12.91 0.42
C ILE A 23 -9.66 12.76 0.41
N ALA A 24 -10.21 11.70 1.01
CA ALA A 24 -11.66 11.48 1.09
C ALA A 24 -12.37 12.63 1.83
N THR A 25 -11.85 13.02 3.01
CA THR A 25 -12.42 14.13 3.79
C THR A 25 -12.30 15.47 3.07
N HIS A 26 -11.20 15.71 2.35
CA HIS A 26 -11.05 16.92 1.53
C HIS A 26 -11.99 16.94 0.32
N SER A 27 -12.19 15.79 -0.33
CA SER A 27 -13.11 15.63 -1.47
C SER A 27 -14.56 15.92 -1.09
N ILE A 28 -15.01 15.49 0.10
CA ILE A 28 -16.35 15.79 0.61
C ILE A 28 -16.52 17.30 0.84
N LYS A 29 -15.51 17.98 1.40
CA LYS A 29 -15.58 19.44 1.66
C LYS A 29 -15.58 20.28 0.39
N THR A 30 -14.96 19.80 -0.67
CA THR A 30 -14.84 20.51 -1.95
C THR A 30 -15.90 20.10 -2.98
N GLU A 31 -16.74 19.12 -2.65
CA GLU A 31 -17.76 18.53 -3.53
C GLU A 31 -17.20 18.00 -4.87
N GLN A 32 -15.88 17.77 -4.92
CA GLN A 32 -15.19 17.28 -6.11
C GLN A 32 -15.13 15.76 -6.11
N TYR A 33 -16.10 15.13 -6.78
CA TYR A 33 -16.21 13.67 -6.92
C TYR A 33 -14.99 13.01 -7.58
N PHE A 34 -14.22 13.76 -8.37
CA PHE A 34 -12.99 13.27 -8.99
C PHE A 34 -11.95 12.82 -7.97
N PHE A 35 -11.79 13.55 -6.85
CA PHE A 35 -10.85 13.19 -5.79
C PHE A 35 -11.31 11.98 -4.99
N LEU A 36 -12.62 11.72 -4.93
CA LEU A 36 -13.19 10.56 -4.25
C LEU A 36 -12.77 9.26 -4.92
N PHE A 37 -12.68 9.24 -6.26
CA PHE A 37 -12.16 8.11 -7.02
C PHE A 37 -10.72 7.77 -6.63
N PHE A 38 -9.83 8.77 -6.54
CA PHE A 38 -8.45 8.56 -6.11
C PHE A 38 -8.35 8.10 -4.66
N ALA A 39 -9.17 8.67 -3.76
CA ALA A 39 -9.21 8.24 -2.37
C ALA A 39 -9.58 6.75 -2.26
N PHE A 40 -10.57 6.31 -3.02
CA PHE A 40 -11.00 4.92 -3.08
C PHE A 40 -9.90 3.99 -3.64
N PHE A 41 -9.20 4.43 -4.70
CA PHE A 41 -8.07 3.71 -5.26
C PHE A 41 -6.95 3.48 -4.21
N PHE A 42 -6.54 4.52 -3.50
CA PHE A 42 -5.54 4.40 -2.42
C PHE A 42 -6.04 3.56 -1.24
N LEU A 43 -7.34 3.58 -0.96
CA LEU A 43 -7.95 2.76 0.10
C LEU A 43 -7.83 1.28 -0.24
N ILE A 44 -8.15 0.88 -1.47
CA ILE A 44 -7.98 -0.50 -1.96
C ILE A 44 -6.51 -0.91 -1.88
N GLN A 45 -5.59 -0.06 -2.34
CA GLN A 45 -4.15 -0.35 -2.23
C GLN A 45 -3.69 -0.58 -0.80
N ALA A 46 -4.21 0.18 0.16
CA ALA A 46 -3.87 0.04 1.56
C ALA A 46 -4.53 -1.20 2.20
N LEU A 47 -5.73 -1.57 1.76
CA LEU A 47 -6.48 -2.69 2.32
C LEU A 47 -5.93 -4.04 1.85
N PHE A 48 -5.69 -4.16 0.54
CA PHE A 48 -5.21 -5.38 -0.11
C PHE A 48 -3.68 -5.47 -0.17
N ASP A 49 -2.97 -4.45 0.31
CA ASP A 49 -1.51 -4.31 0.12
C ASP A 49 -1.12 -4.41 -1.37
N THR A 50 -2.04 -4.08 -2.27
CA THR A 50 -1.81 -4.06 -3.71
C THR A 50 -0.93 -2.87 -4.06
N GLY A 51 0.37 -3.12 -4.07
CA GLY A 51 1.46 -2.31 -4.60
C GLY A 51 2.60 -3.26 -4.95
N CYS A 52 3.79 -2.75 -5.30
CA CYS A 52 4.99 -3.59 -5.39
C CYS A 52 5.06 -4.46 -4.12
N GLY A 53 4.78 -5.77 -4.27
CA GLY A 53 4.21 -6.60 -3.20
C GLY A 53 5.12 -6.80 -1.99
N SER A 54 4.76 -7.68 -1.06
CA SER A 54 5.49 -7.99 0.19
C SER A 54 6.98 -8.42 0.01
N ARG A 55 7.49 -8.48 -1.22
CA ARG A 55 8.90 -8.65 -1.62
C ARG A 55 9.30 -7.60 -2.67
N GLY A 56 8.94 -6.35 -2.43
CA GLY A 56 8.91 -5.29 -3.44
C GLY A 56 10.20 -5.28 -4.25
N CYS A 57 10.09 -5.52 -5.57
CA CYS A 57 11.18 -5.63 -6.55
C CYS A 57 12.55 -5.90 -5.90
N SER A 58 12.65 -6.95 -5.09
CA SER A 58 13.94 -7.43 -4.64
C SER A 58 14.53 -8.10 -5.87
N ILE A 59 15.48 -7.42 -6.53
CA ILE A 59 16.45 -8.09 -7.38
C ILE A 59 17.00 -9.25 -6.55
N THR A 60 16.74 -10.48 -6.95
CA THR A 60 17.49 -11.63 -6.41
C THR A 60 18.95 -11.29 -6.66
N PRO A 61 19.81 -11.18 -5.61
CA PRO A 61 21.24 -11.16 -5.86
C PRO A 61 21.48 -12.41 -6.68
N ASN A 62 22.03 -12.27 -7.89
CA ASN A 62 22.44 -13.45 -8.65
C ASN A 62 23.29 -14.29 -7.68
N GLU A 63 22.78 -15.44 -7.25
CA GLU A 63 23.58 -16.49 -6.67
C GLU A 63 24.57 -16.84 -7.78
N THR A 64 25.73 -16.17 -7.81
CA THR A 64 26.86 -16.65 -8.60
C THR A 64 27.13 -18.05 -8.08
N PRO A 65 26.88 -19.12 -8.86
CA PRO A 65 27.27 -20.45 -8.44
C PRO A 65 28.79 -20.41 -8.33
N ASN A 66 29.31 -20.63 -7.11
CA ASN A 66 30.69 -20.99 -6.80
C ASN A 66 31.68 -20.92 -7.97
N GLU A 67 32.64 -19.98 -7.92
CA GLU A 67 33.90 -20.15 -8.62
C GLU A 67 35.08 -20.01 -7.65
N LYS A 68 35.43 -21.17 -7.07
CA LYS A 68 36.72 -21.66 -6.53
C LYS A 68 37.43 -20.88 -5.42
#